data_AF-A0A2T0QQP6-F1
#
_entry.id   AF-A0A2T0QQP6-F1
#
_cell.length_a   1.000
_cell.length_b   1.000
_cell.length_c   1.000
_cell.angle_alpha   90.00
_cell.angle_beta   90.00
_cell.angle_gamma   90.00
#
_symmetry.space_group_name_H-M   'P 1'
#
loop_
_entity.id
_entity.type
_entity.pdbx_description
1 polymer ?
#
loop_
_entity_poly.entity_id
_entity_poly.type
_entity_poly.pdbx_seq_one_letter_code
_entity_poly.pdbx_strand_id
1 'polypeptide(L)'
;MKLFATSDIATSVRRAHVDFTHVLVNRGYTTIKPVFFRSILIADLPVYQWGFWKTATHGQHANWRKNGGVLIDEYAFSDKSGPADVLVFVECPMTMQRIVRSSQHIAEYTVIPRPHTWRVHEQCIDLRTPAVEQLQHLWRFCRGARMTDAELAEAADLPRQHVMYMRNSLKPAEEWVMKPRLQPEFAGFQAAWEWVGAGRSASKKVVREAGHRAAVKEMARLGHIALEKYQCYPTADPDWSRLEKKRADAIADLAAVRSLVQSLPDHLQA
;
A
#
# COMPACT_ATOMS: atom_id res chain seq x y z
N MET A 1 6.30 18.84 18.28
CA MET A 1 6.70 17.55 17.69
C MET A 1 8.04 17.71 17.00
N LYS A 2 9.08 17.02 17.46
CA LYS A 2 10.40 17.09 16.85
C LYS A 2 10.48 16.11 15.67
N LEU A 3 11.16 16.52 14.62
CA LEU A 3 11.39 15.69 13.43
C LEU A 3 12.89 15.51 13.24
N PHE A 4 13.29 14.29 12.91
CA PHE A 4 14.65 13.96 12.54
C PHE A 4 14.67 13.19 11.22
N ALA A 5 15.82 13.19 10.55
CA ALA A 5 16.07 12.30 9.43
C ALA A 5 17.14 11.27 9.79
N THR A 6 17.18 10.14 9.07
CA THR A 6 18.26 9.16 9.26
C THR A 6 18.56 8.40 7.97
N SER A 7 19.79 7.95 7.76
CA SER A 7 20.11 6.97 6.71
C SER A 7 20.13 5.53 7.23
N ASP A 8 20.10 5.32 8.55
CA ASP A 8 20.14 4.00 9.18
C ASP A 8 18.96 3.82 10.14
N ILE A 9 17.90 3.21 9.58
CA ILE A 9 16.64 2.95 10.27
C ILE A 9 16.86 2.01 11.46
N ALA A 10 17.68 0.97 11.32
CA ALA A 10 17.85 -0.03 12.36
C ALA A 10 18.57 0.55 13.59
N THR A 11 19.65 1.29 13.36
CA THR A 11 20.37 1.99 14.43
C THR A 11 19.48 3.06 15.07
N SER A 12 18.66 3.77 14.28
CA SER A 12 17.68 4.73 14.78
C SER A 12 16.63 4.09 15.70
N VAL A 13 16.10 2.91 15.34
CA VAL A 13 15.17 2.16 16.19
C VAL A 13 15.83 1.71 17.49
N ARG A 14 17.07 1.20 17.41
CA ARG A 14 17.83 0.78 18.60
C ARG A 14 18.07 1.95 19.56
N ARG A 15 18.53 3.09 19.04
CA ARG A 15 18.73 4.31 19.82
C ARG A 15 17.43 4.73 20.51
N ALA A 16 16.32 4.77 19.77
CA ALA A 16 15.02 5.11 20.34
C ALA A 16 14.60 4.12 21.45
N HIS A 17 14.84 2.82 21.28
CA HIS A 17 14.48 1.81 22.27
C HIS A 17 15.35 1.86 23.55
N VAL A 18 16.55 2.43 23.50
CA VAL A 18 17.38 2.65 24.71
C VAL A 18 16.72 3.68 25.63
N ASP A 19 16.16 4.74 25.05
CA ASP A 19 15.67 5.90 25.79
C ASP A 19 14.15 5.87 26.03
N PHE A 20 13.39 5.09 25.25
CA PHE A 20 11.92 5.12 25.23
C PHE A 20 11.30 3.73 25.31
N THR A 21 10.09 3.67 25.86
CA THR A 21 9.39 2.40 26.15
C THR A 21 8.60 1.92 24.94
N HIS A 22 7.91 2.81 24.24
CA HIS A 22 7.02 2.47 23.13
C HIS A 22 7.54 3.04 21.82
N VAL A 23 8.34 2.25 21.10
CA VAL A 23 8.86 2.61 19.78
C VAL A 23 7.97 2.03 18.69
N LEU A 24 7.43 2.90 17.84
CA LEU A 24 6.61 2.53 16.70
C LEU A 24 7.41 2.59 15.41
N VAL A 25 7.36 1.53 14.61
CA VAL A 25 8.03 1.41 13.31
C VAL A 25 6.98 1.29 12.21
N ASN A 26 6.77 2.34 11.43
CA ASN A 26 5.79 2.31 10.34
C ASN A 26 6.38 1.66 9.09
N ARG A 27 5.87 0.47 8.76
CA ARG A 27 6.20 -0.30 7.55
C ARG A 27 5.08 -0.27 6.50
N GLY A 28 3.89 0.23 6.82
CA GLY A 28 2.74 0.22 5.90
C GLY A 28 2.87 1.10 4.66
N TYR A 29 4.06 1.59 4.33
CA TYR A 29 4.35 2.24 3.07
C TYR A 29 5.16 1.31 2.20
N THR A 30 4.70 1.14 0.96
CA THR A 30 5.56 0.60 -0.08
C THR A 30 5.47 1.58 -1.25
N THR A 31 6.60 2.18 -1.62
CA THR A 31 6.81 2.55 -3.02
C THR A 31 6.58 1.32 -3.92
N ILE A 32 6.51 1.54 -5.24
CA ILE A 32 6.23 0.45 -6.19
C ILE A 32 7.27 -0.68 -6.08
N LYS A 33 8.49 -0.36 -5.61
CA LYS A 33 9.54 -1.33 -5.29
C LYS A 33 9.78 -1.30 -3.77
N PRO A 34 9.37 -2.32 -3.00
CA PRO A 34 9.43 -2.25 -1.55
C PRO A 34 10.89 -2.10 -1.07
N VAL A 35 11.10 -1.19 -0.12
CA VAL A 35 12.37 -1.10 0.62
C VAL A 35 12.41 -2.24 1.63
N PHE A 36 13.45 -3.07 1.55
CA PHE A 36 13.64 -4.19 2.48
C PHE A 36 14.28 -3.71 3.78
N PHE A 37 13.46 -3.60 4.83
CA PHE A 37 13.98 -3.49 6.19
C PHE A 37 14.40 -4.87 6.70
N ARG A 38 15.70 -5.01 7.00
CA ARG A 38 16.26 -6.25 7.55
C ARG A 38 15.91 -6.35 9.02
N SER A 39 14.76 -6.94 9.34
CA SER A 39 14.28 -7.10 10.72
C SER A 39 15.26 -7.88 11.63
N ILE A 40 16.15 -8.70 11.06
CA ILE A 40 17.22 -9.37 11.82
C ILE A 40 18.11 -8.38 12.58
N LEU A 41 18.24 -7.14 12.08
CA LEU A 41 19.03 -6.08 12.71
C LEU A 41 18.39 -5.52 13.99
N ILE A 42 17.16 -5.92 14.34
CA ILE A 42 16.48 -5.55 15.58
C ILE A 42 15.85 -6.78 16.27
N ALA A 43 16.19 -8.00 15.85
CA ALA A 43 15.50 -9.21 16.29
C ALA A 43 15.75 -9.60 17.75
N ASP A 44 16.81 -9.06 18.36
CA ASP A 44 17.14 -9.15 19.78
C ASP A 44 16.27 -8.24 20.66
N LEU A 45 15.56 -7.26 20.08
CA LEU A 45 14.63 -6.41 20.81
C LEU A 45 13.27 -7.12 21.02
N PRO A 46 12.45 -6.69 22.00
CA PRO A 46 11.06 -7.14 22.11
C PRO A 46 10.22 -6.58 20.94
N VAL A 47 10.26 -7.29 19.81
CA VAL A 47 9.59 -6.92 18.57
C VAL A 47 8.21 -7.55 18.46
N TYR A 48 7.23 -6.72 18.14
CA TYR A 48 5.85 -7.09 17.88
C TYR A 48 5.45 -6.68 16.47
N GLN A 49 4.50 -7.38 15.88
CA GLN A 49 3.95 -7.05 14.56
C GLN A 49 2.45 -6.83 14.67
N TRP A 50 1.95 -5.80 14.00
CA TRP A 50 0.53 -5.49 14.00
C TRP A 50 0.03 -4.95 12.67
N GLY A 51 -1.13 -5.44 12.26
CA GLY A 51 -1.92 -4.86 11.19
C GLY A 51 -3.37 -4.80 11.63
N PHE A 52 -3.98 -3.60 11.54
CA PHE A 52 -5.37 -3.38 11.99
C PHE A 52 -6.37 -4.40 11.41
N TRP A 53 -6.20 -4.80 10.14
CA TRP A 53 -7.05 -5.77 9.46
C TRP A 53 -6.71 -7.24 9.74
N LYS A 54 -5.64 -7.53 10.48
CA LYS A 54 -5.13 -8.88 10.74
C LYS A 54 -5.36 -9.23 12.19
N THR A 55 -6.54 -9.78 12.50
CA THR A 55 -6.98 -10.15 13.86
C THR A 55 -5.96 -11.01 14.60
N ALA A 56 -5.26 -11.92 13.89
CA ALA A 56 -4.20 -12.75 14.46
C ALA A 56 -3.04 -11.97 15.10
N THR A 57 -2.86 -10.69 14.78
CA THR A 57 -1.82 -9.82 15.33
C THR A 57 -2.29 -8.94 16.50
N HIS A 58 -3.59 -8.95 16.82
CA HIS A 58 -4.13 -8.07 17.86
C HIS A 58 -3.58 -8.40 19.26
N GLY A 59 -3.32 -9.68 19.55
CA GLY A 59 -2.68 -10.07 20.81
C GLY A 59 -1.26 -9.49 20.96
N GLN A 60 -0.51 -9.38 19.85
CA GLN A 60 0.83 -8.78 19.88
C GLN A 60 0.76 -7.27 20.16
N HIS A 61 -0.22 -6.57 19.59
CA HIS A 61 -0.46 -5.15 19.86
C HIS A 61 -0.82 -4.89 21.33
N ALA A 62 -1.69 -5.71 21.91
CA ALA A 62 -2.04 -5.62 23.32
C ALA A 62 -0.83 -5.85 24.24
N ASN A 63 0.02 -6.83 23.90
CA ASN A 63 1.25 -7.10 24.66
C ASN A 63 2.26 -5.94 24.56
N TRP A 64 2.46 -5.39 23.37
CA TRP A 64 3.31 -4.20 23.20
C TRP A 64 2.77 -3.01 23.99
N ARG A 65 1.46 -2.78 23.99
CA ARG A 65 0.84 -1.72 24.78
C ARG A 65 1.15 -1.84 26.26
N LYS A 66 1.07 -3.05 26.79
CA LYS A 66 1.32 -3.33 28.21
C LYS A 66 2.80 -3.27 28.59
N ASN A 67 3.68 -3.79 27.74
CA ASN A 67 5.07 -4.11 28.13
C ASN A 67 6.12 -3.20 27.47
N GLY A 68 5.74 -2.38 26.49
CA GLY A 68 6.69 -1.64 25.67
C GLY A 68 7.41 -2.51 24.65
N GLY A 69 8.44 -1.95 24.04
CA GLY A 69 9.25 -2.54 22.98
C GLY A 69 9.03 -1.88 21.61
N VAL A 70 9.30 -2.65 20.56
CA VAL A 70 9.23 -2.18 19.17
C VAL A 70 8.00 -2.77 18.48
N LEU A 71 7.10 -1.92 17.99
CA LEU A 71 5.95 -2.35 17.18
C LEU A 71 6.18 -2.07 15.71
N ILE A 72 6.19 -3.11 14.88
CA ILE A 72 6.12 -2.99 13.42
C ILE A 72 4.66 -2.85 13.02
N ASP A 73 4.27 -1.63 12.65
CA ASP A 73 2.94 -1.29 12.15
C ASP A 73 2.89 -1.43 10.62
N GLU A 74 2.04 -2.35 10.16
CA GLU A 74 1.80 -2.59 8.74
C GLU A 74 0.81 -1.58 8.12
N TYR A 75 0.11 -0.77 8.92
CA TYR A 75 -0.89 0.15 8.39
C TYR A 75 -0.26 1.40 7.76
N ALA A 76 -0.93 1.91 6.73
CA ALA A 76 -0.45 3.04 5.95
C ALA A 76 -0.41 4.36 6.72
N PHE A 77 -1.15 4.46 7.82
CA PHE A 77 -1.08 5.59 8.75
C PHE A 77 -0.90 4.99 10.14
N SER A 78 0.00 5.55 10.94
CA SER A 78 0.24 5.03 12.31
C SER A 78 -0.85 5.42 13.32
N ASP A 79 -1.85 6.19 12.90
CA ASP A 79 -2.88 6.78 13.77
C ASP A 79 -3.67 5.73 14.56
N LYS A 80 -3.93 4.57 13.97
CA LYS A 80 -4.68 3.49 14.63
C LYS A 80 -3.88 2.72 15.67
N SER A 81 -2.55 2.79 15.63
CA SER A 81 -1.72 2.05 16.59
C SER A 81 -1.94 2.58 18.00
N GLY A 82 -2.29 3.86 18.15
CA GLY A 82 -2.47 4.63 19.40
C GLY A 82 -1.21 5.43 19.79
N PRO A 83 -1.11 5.91 21.05
CA PRO A 83 0.05 6.66 21.55
C PRO A 83 1.39 5.91 21.44
N ALA A 84 2.47 6.58 21.10
CA ALA A 84 3.82 6.01 21.20
C ALA A 84 4.81 7.11 21.56
N ASP A 85 5.98 6.74 22.08
CA ASP A 85 7.00 7.73 22.44
C ASP A 85 7.67 8.26 21.16
N VAL A 86 8.06 7.33 20.28
CA VAL A 86 8.82 7.61 19.06
C VAL A 86 8.19 6.87 17.88
N LEU A 87 8.16 7.54 16.72
CA LEU A 87 7.84 6.93 15.43
C LEU A 87 9.07 6.92 14.53
N VAL A 88 9.42 5.76 13.98
CA VAL A 88 10.42 5.61 12.93
C VAL A 88 9.75 5.09 11.66
N PHE A 89 9.83 5.84 10.58
CA PHE A 89 9.40 5.34 9.27
C PHE A 89 10.46 4.39 8.69
N VAL A 90 10.00 3.30 8.07
CA VAL A 90 10.89 2.38 7.31
C VAL A 90 11.20 2.92 5.92
N GLU A 91 10.30 3.73 5.36
CA GLU A 91 10.47 4.33 4.05
C GLU A 91 10.00 5.77 4.07
N CYS A 92 10.67 6.63 3.30
CA CYS A 92 10.35 8.05 3.24
C CYS A 92 8.92 8.22 2.71
N PRO A 93 8.00 8.86 3.45
CA PRO A 93 6.65 9.15 2.97
C PRO A 93 6.66 9.95 1.67
N MET A 94 5.62 9.81 0.84
CA MET A 94 5.44 10.61 -0.38
C MET A 94 4.65 11.91 -0.17
N THR A 95 3.95 12.04 0.97
CA THR A 95 3.04 13.17 1.21
C THR A 95 3.22 13.73 2.62
N MET A 96 3.05 15.04 2.74
CA MET A 96 3.07 15.73 4.03
C MET A 96 1.93 15.24 4.93
N GLN A 97 0.75 14.97 4.36
CA GLN A 97 -0.39 14.44 5.10
C GLN A 97 -0.04 13.15 5.84
N ARG A 98 0.76 12.26 5.24
CA ARG A 98 1.14 11.00 5.88
C ARG A 98 2.05 11.22 7.09
N ILE A 99 3.01 12.14 6.98
CA ILE A 99 3.88 12.51 8.10
C ILE A 99 3.01 13.05 9.24
N VAL A 100 2.21 14.08 8.95
CA VAL A 100 1.35 14.74 9.94
C VAL A 100 0.44 13.75 10.63
N ARG A 101 -0.31 12.95 9.87
CA ARG A 101 -1.31 12.02 10.43
C ARG A 101 -0.67 10.87 11.22
N SER A 102 0.46 10.33 10.75
CA SER A 102 1.12 9.23 11.47
C SER A 102 1.76 9.69 12.76
N SER A 103 2.16 10.97 12.84
CA SER A 103 2.82 11.52 14.01
C SER A 103 1.88 12.14 15.06
N GLN A 104 0.56 12.10 14.85
CA GLN A 104 -0.44 12.75 15.74
C GLN A 104 -0.40 12.25 17.20
N HIS A 105 0.02 11.00 17.41
CA HIS A 105 0.01 10.36 18.73
C HIS A 105 1.42 10.08 19.24
N ILE A 106 2.42 10.80 18.73
CA ILE A 106 3.83 10.60 19.07
C ILE A 106 4.26 11.66 20.08
N ALA A 107 4.70 11.22 21.26
CA ALA A 107 5.02 12.11 22.37
C ALA A 107 6.30 12.92 22.13
N GLU A 108 7.35 12.28 21.62
CA GLU A 108 8.69 12.87 21.61
C GLU A 108 9.10 13.35 20.21
N TYR A 109 9.33 12.39 19.30
CA TYR A 109 9.80 12.70 17.97
C TYR A 109 9.46 11.64 16.92
N THR A 110 9.49 12.07 15.66
CA THR A 110 9.38 11.19 14.50
C THR A 110 10.66 11.23 13.67
N VAL A 111 11.11 10.06 13.23
CA VAL A 111 12.27 9.90 12.36
C VAL A 111 11.84 9.48 10.96
N ILE A 112 12.31 10.24 9.96
CA ILE A 112 12.02 10.01 8.54
C ILE A 112 13.30 9.53 7.85
N PRO A 113 13.31 8.38 7.18
CA PRO A 113 14.51 7.91 6.52
C PRO A 113 14.82 8.78 5.30
N ARG A 114 16.10 9.09 5.09
CA ARG A 114 16.60 9.73 3.88
C ARG A 114 16.62 8.68 2.76
N PRO A 115 15.86 8.88 1.67
CA PRO A 115 15.94 7.95 0.56
C PRO A 115 17.32 8.05 -0.10
N HIS A 116 17.90 6.92 -0.51
CA HIS A 116 19.16 6.91 -1.27
C HIS A 116 19.02 7.68 -2.60
N THR A 117 17.83 7.64 -3.20
CA THR A 117 17.47 8.40 -4.40
C THR A 117 15.97 8.71 -4.38
N TRP A 118 15.59 9.86 -4.93
CA TRP A 118 14.19 10.26 -5.12
C TRP A 118 13.52 9.62 -6.34
N ARG A 119 14.29 8.96 -7.21
CA ARG A 119 13.82 8.38 -8.47
C ARG A 119 12.67 7.39 -8.28
N VAL A 120 12.66 6.62 -7.18
CA VAL A 120 11.60 5.66 -6.90
C VAL A 120 10.29 6.38 -6.54
N HIS A 121 10.36 7.48 -5.77
CA HIS A 121 9.21 8.31 -5.43
C HIS A 121 8.65 9.01 -6.68
N GLU A 122 9.51 9.56 -7.53
CA GLU A 122 9.15 10.15 -8.81
C GLU A 122 8.43 9.12 -9.71
N GLN A 123 9.01 7.92 -9.85
CA GLN A 123 8.37 6.82 -10.59
C GLN A 123 7.00 6.43 -9.99
N CYS A 124 6.84 6.51 -8.67
CA CYS A 124 5.55 6.26 -8.03
C CYS A 124 4.51 7.32 -8.41
N ILE A 125 4.88 8.59 -8.55
CA ILE A 125 4.00 9.64 -9.07
C ILE A 125 3.62 9.32 -10.51
N ASP A 126 4.60 9.02 -11.37
CA ASP A 126 4.33 8.75 -12.78
C ASP A 126 3.40 7.56 -13.01
N LEU A 127 3.44 6.54 -12.15
CA LEU A 127 2.57 5.38 -12.28
C LEU A 127 1.21 5.53 -11.59
N ARG A 128 1.14 6.22 -10.43
CA ARG A 128 -0.10 6.37 -9.64
C ARG A 128 -0.91 7.62 -10.00
N THR A 129 -0.25 8.63 -10.55
CA THR A 129 -0.80 9.89 -11.05
C THR A 129 -0.11 10.26 -12.37
N PRO A 130 -0.36 9.48 -13.44
CA PRO A 130 0.33 9.64 -14.71
C PRO A 130 -0.02 10.96 -15.38
N ALA A 131 0.81 11.40 -16.32
CA ALA A 131 0.53 12.57 -17.13
C ALA A 131 -0.75 12.35 -17.96
N VAL A 132 -1.49 13.43 -18.24
CA VAL A 132 -2.77 13.33 -18.95
C VAL A 132 -2.59 12.73 -20.34
N GLU A 133 -1.49 13.05 -21.01
CA GLU A 133 -1.14 12.54 -22.34
C GLU A 133 -0.99 11.02 -22.33
N GLN A 134 -0.36 10.47 -21.29
CA GLN A 134 -0.22 9.02 -21.11
C GLN A 134 -1.58 8.34 -20.86
N LEU A 135 -2.43 8.99 -20.06
CA LEU A 135 -3.79 8.48 -19.80
C LEU A 135 -4.68 8.56 -21.04
N GLN A 136 -4.56 9.62 -21.83
CA GLN A 136 -5.26 9.77 -23.11
C GLN A 136 -4.78 8.72 -24.12
N HIS A 137 -3.49 8.42 -24.15
CA HIS A 137 -2.96 7.34 -24.97
C HIS A 137 -3.59 5.99 -24.60
N LEU A 138 -3.59 5.62 -23.31
CA LEU A 138 -4.29 4.41 -22.83
C LEU A 138 -5.78 4.42 -23.16
N TRP A 139 -6.44 5.58 -23.00
CA TRP A 139 -7.88 5.74 -23.20
C TRP A 139 -8.32 5.42 -24.63
N ARG A 140 -7.48 5.72 -25.63
CA ARG A 140 -7.76 5.39 -27.04
C ARG A 140 -8.03 3.90 -27.28
N PHE A 141 -7.41 3.03 -26.48
CA PHE A 141 -7.55 1.58 -26.63
C PHE A 141 -8.64 0.99 -25.75
N CYS A 142 -8.93 1.62 -24.60
CA CYS A 142 -9.79 1.01 -23.59
C CYS A 142 -11.18 1.65 -23.48
N ARG A 143 -11.44 2.83 -24.07
CA ARG A 143 -12.72 3.54 -23.94
C ARG A 143 -13.91 2.64 -24.28
N GLY A 144 -14.82 2.43 -23.31
CA GLY A 144 -15.99 1.57 -23.44
C GLY A 144 -15.71 0.07 -23.55
N ALA A 145 -14.44 -0.34 -23.53
CA ALA A 145 -14.04 -1.72 -23.72
C ALA A 145 -14.10 -2.52 -22.41
N ARG A 146 -14.25 -3.84 -22.57
CA ARG A 146 -14.07 -4.82 -21.50
C ARG A 146 -12.83 -5.65 -21.84
N MET A 147 -11.75 -5.46 -21.10
CA MET A 147 -10.46 -6.10 -21.40
C MET A 147 -9.63 -6.37 -20.14
N THR A 148 -8.68 -7.28 -20.24
CA THR A 148 -7.72 -7.60 -19.19
C THR A 148 -6.55 -6.61 -19.17
N ASP A 149 -5.77 -6.63 -18.10
CA ASP A 149 -4.51 -5.87 -18.03
C ASP A 149 -3.50 -6.28 -19.10
N ALA A 150 -3.53 -7.54 -19.54
CA ALA A 150 -2.61 -8.04 -20.54
C ALA A 150 -2.99 -7.52 -21.93
N GLU A 151 -4.27 -7.58 -22.28
CA GLU A 151 -4.80 -7.07 -23.56
C GLU A 151 -4.57 -5.57 -23.69
N LEU A 152 -4.81 -4.78 -22.65
CA LEU A 152 -4.53 -3.34 -22.69
C LEU A 152 -3.03 -3.04 -22.78
N ALA A 153 -2.20 -3.81 -22.08
CA ALA A 153 -0.75 -3.67 -22.13
C ALA A 153 -0.19 -3.95 -23.52
N GLU A 154 -0.69 -5.00 -24.17
CA GLU A 154 -0.35 -5.33 -25.55
C GLU A 154 -0.83 -4.25 -26.52
N ALA A 155 -2.08 -3.80 -26.40
CA ALA A 155 -2.65 -2.79 -27.31
C ALA A 155 -1.95 -1.43 -27.21
N ALA A 156 -1.52 -1.03 -26.00
CA ALA A 156 -0.86 0.24 -25.75
C ALA A 156 0.68 0.16 -25.81
N ASP A 157 1.25 -1.01 -26.10
CA ASP A 157 2.70 -1.27 -26.05
C ASP A 157 3.37 -0.77 -24.75
N LEU A 158 2.78 -1.17 -23.61
CA LEU A 158 3.26 -0.79 -22.28
C LEU A 158 3.50 -2.02 -21.41
N PRO A 159 4.47 -1.98 -20.48
CA PRO A 159 4.62 -3.04 -19.49
C PRO A 159 3.33 -3.21 -18.70
N ARG A 160 2.84 -4.47 -18.60
CA ARG A 160 1.61 -4.80 -17.85
C ARG A 160 1.58 -4.22 -16.45
N GLN A 161 2.72 -4.21 -15.75
CA GLN A 161 2.83 -3.63 -14.40
C GLN A 161 2.49 -2.13 -14.40
N HIS A 162 2.90 -1.38 -15.42
CA HIS A 162 2.59 0.04 -15.54
C HIS A 162 1.10 0.25 -15.75
N VAL A 163 0.50 -0.49 -16.70
CA VAL A 163 -0.95 -0.45 -16.97
C VAL A 163 -1.77 -0.72 -15.71
N MET A 164 -1.38 -1.72 -14.91
CA MET A 164 -2.05 -2.06 -13.66
C MET A 164 -2.14 -0.89 -12.67
N TYR A 165 -1.14 0.00 -12.63
CA TYR A 165 -1.14 1.20 -11.80
C TYR A 165 -1.89 2.35 -12.48
N MET A 166 -1.51 2.68 -13.72
CA MET A 166 -2.00 3.84 -14.46
C MET A 166 -3.52 3.80 -14.67
N ARG A 167 -4.06 2.62 -15.00
CA ARG A 167 -5.49 2.45 -15.31
C ARG A 167 -6.42 2.88 -14.18
N ASN A 168 -5.96 2.87 -12.93
CA ASN A 168 -6.81 3.23 -11.78
C ASN A 168 -7.30 4.69 -11.88
N SER A 169 -6.54 5.56 -12.55
CA SER A 169 -6.95 6.95 -12.83
C SER A 169 -8.14 7.03 -13.78
N LEU A 170 -8.33 6.03 -14.65
CA LEU A 170 -9.45 5.91 -15.59
C LEU A 170 -10.70 5.28 -14.95
N LYS A 171 -10.61 4.84 -13.68
CA LYS A 171 -11.69 4.28 -12.88
C LYS A 171 -12.48 3.13 -13.56
N PRO A 172 -11.82 2.10 -14.13
CA PRO A 172 -12.53 0.93 -14.62
C PRO A 172 -13.25 0.19 -13.48
N ALA A 173 -14.36 -0.45 -13.81
CA ALA A 173 -15.00 -1.41 -12.93
C ALA A 173 -14.35 -2.79 -13.10
N GLU A 174 -13.80 -3.35 -12.02
CA GLU A 174 -13.19 -4.68 -12.04
C GLU A 174 -14.28 -5.76 -12.00
N GLU A 175 -14.34 -6.59 -13.04
CA GLU A 175 -15.19 -7.77 -13.16
C GLU A 175 -14.36 -9.04 -13.04
N TRP A 176 -14.88 -10.02 -12.30
CA TRP A 176 -14.27 -11.32 -12.09
C TRP A 176 -15.05 -12.37 -12.84
N VAL A 177 -14.36 -13.10 -13.70
CA VAL A 177 -14.87 -14.33 -14.33
C VAL A 177 -14.26 -15.50 -13.59
N MET A 178 -15.13 -16.29 -12.95
CA MET A 178 -14.77 -17.41 -12.09
C MET A 178 -15.27 -18.69 -12.73
N LYS A 179 -14.36 -19.63 -13.05
CA LYS A 179 -14.71 -20.94 -13.60
C LYS A 179 -14.25 -22.04 -12.64
N PRO A 180 -15.14 -22.94 -12.19
CA PRO A 180 -14.75 -24.05 -11.32
C PRO A 180 -13.77 -24.98 -12.05
N ARG A 181 -12.84 -25.59 -11.29
CA ARG A 181 -11.92 -26.63 -11.78
C ARG A 181 -11.98 -27.86 -10.90
N LEU A 182 -11.60 -27.69 -9.63
CA LEU A 182 -11.52 -28.77 -8.65
C LEU A 182 -12.20 -28.32 -7.36
N GLN A 183 -13.15 -29.11 -6.88
CA GLN A 183 -13.88 -28.82 -5.65
C GLN A 183 -12.91 -28.75 -4.45
N PRO A 184 -13.00 -27.70 -3.60
CA PRO A 184 -12.22 -27.64 -2.38
C PRO A 184 -12.78 -28.58 -1.32
N GLU A 185 -11.91 -29.16 -0.51
CA GLU A 185 -12.29 -29.94 0.68
C GLU A 185 -12.46 -29.06 1.93
N PHE A 186 -11.72 -27.94 1.99
CA PHE A 186 -11.74 -27.04 3.14
C PHE A 186 -13.15 -26.43 3.34
N ALA A 187 -13.74 -26.69 4.51
CA ALA A 187 -15.11 -26.26 4.85
C ALA A 187 -15.32 -24.74 4.67
N GLY A 188 -14.29 -23.93 4.96
CA GLY A 188 -14.37 -22.47 4.79
C GLY A 188 -14.49 -21.99 3.34
N PHE A 189 -14.36 -22.88 2.35
CA PHE A 189 -14.56 -22.55 0.93
C PHE A 189 -15.90 -23.00 0.36
N GLN A 190 -16.65 -23.88 1.05
CA GLN A 190 -17.87 -24.49 0.47
C GLN A 190 -18.91 -23.44 0.07
N ALA A 191 -19.22 -22.48 0.94
CA ALA A 191 -20.18 -21.41 0.63
C ALA A 191 -19.76 -20.57 -0.60
N ALA A 192 -18.46 -20.29 -0.74
CA ALA A 192 -17.95 -19.54 -1.90
C ALA A 192 -17.92 -20.41 -3.17
N TRP A 193 -17.66 -21.71 -3.04
CA TRP A 193 -17.69 -22.68 -4.13
C TRP A 193 -19.10 -22.85 -4.71
N GLU A 194 -20.09 -23.07 -3.84
CA GLU A 194 -21.51 -23.14 -4.21
C GLU A 194 -21.97 -21.83 -4.87
N TRP A 195 -21.53 -20.69 -4.33
CA TRP A 195 -21.83 -19.39 -4.92
C TRP A 195 -21.24 -19.25 -6.34
N VAL A 196 -20.00 -19.69 -6.57
CA VAL A 196 -19.41 -19.72 -7.93
C VAL A 196 -20.20 -20.66 -8.84
N GLY A 197 -20.69 -21.79 -8.33
CA GLY A 197 -21.52 -22.75 -9.07
C GLY A 197 -20.80 -23.31 -10.29
N ALA A 198 -21.52 -23.46 -11.41
CA ALA A 198 -20.97 -23.92 -12.69
C ALA A 198 -20.04 -22.89 -13.38
N GLY A 199 -19.91 -21.70 -12.80
CA GLY A 199 -19.18 -20.57 -13.36
C GLY A 199 -19.97 -19.28 -13.17
N ARG A 200 -19.29 -18.18 -12.86
CA ARG A 200 -19.93 -16.90 -12.57
C ARG A 200 -19.07 -15.74 -13.04
N SER A 201 -19.73 -14.75 -13.65
CA SER A 201 -19.16 -13.42 -13.89
C SER A 201 -19.82 -12.42 -12.95
N ALA A 202 -19.02 -11.68 -12.18
CA ALA A 202 -19.55 -10.69 -11.24
C ALA A 202 -18.55 -9.56 -11.01
N SER A 203 -19.04 -8.35 -10.75
CA SER A 203 -18.18 -7.27 -10.31
C SER A 203 -17.50 -7.60 -8.98
N LYS A 204 -16.27 -7.11 -8.79
CA LYS A 204 -15.54 -7.24 -7.52
C LYS A 204 -16.34 -6.72 -6.32
N LYS A 205 -17.19 -5.70 -6.54
CA LYS A 205 -18.09 -5.15 -5.52
C LYS A 205 -19.10 -6.20 -5.07
N VAL A 206 -19.77 -6.86 -6.01
CA VAL A 206 -20.74 -7.94 -5.73
C VAL A 206 -20.07 -9.11 -5.01
N VAL A 207 -18.88 -9.55 -5.46
CA VAL A 207 -18.14 -10.64 -4.79
C VAL A 207 -17.80 -10.28 -3.34
N ARG A 208 -17.46 -9.01 -3.09
CA ARG A 208 -17.16 -8.50 -1.74
C ARG A 208 -18.41 -8.44 -0.86
N GLU A 209 -19.51 -7.93 -1.39
CA GLU A 209 -20.78 -7.79 -0.67
C GLU A 209 -21.40 -9.14 -0.32
N ALA A 210 -21.17 -10.16 -1.15
CA ALA A 210 -21.51 -11.55 -0.83
C ALA A 210 -20.57 -12.21 0.21
N GLY A 211 -19.54 -11.52 0.71
CA GLY A 211 -18.60 -12.07 1.69
C GLY A 211 -17.56 -13.06 1.11
N HIS A 212 -17.55 -13.31 -0.20
CA HIS A 212 -16.73 -14.37 -0.81
C HIS A 212 -15.36 -13.91 -1.33
N ARG A 213 -15.05 -12.61 -1.29
CA ARG A 213 -13.82 -12.05 -1.90
C ARG A 213 -12.52 -12.74 -1.45
N ALA A 214 -12.38 -13.02 -0.16
CA ALA A 214 -11.17 -13.67 0.37
C ALA A 214 -11.09 -15.12 -0.07
N ALA A 215 -12.17 -15.88 0.11
CA ALA A 215 -12.27 -17.28 -0.30
C ALA A 215 -12.04 -17.46 -1.81
N VAL A 216 -12.67 -16.65 -2.67
CA VAL A 216 -12.49 -16.71 -4.13
C VAL A 216 -11.03 -16.50 -4.55
N LYS A 217 -10.35 -15.52 -3.93
CA LYS A 217 -8.93 -15.29 -4.21
C LYS A 217 -8.07 -16.48 -3.80
N GLU A 218 -8.35 -17.06 -2.64
CA GLU A 218 -7.58 -18.18 -2.11
C GLU A 218 -7.85 -19.46 -2.88
N MET A 219 -9.10 -19.73 -3.25
CA MET A 219 -9.47 -20.80 -4.16
C MET A 219 -8.76 -20.68 -5.51
N ALA A 220 -8.66 -19.47 -6.07
CA ALA A 220 -7.91 -19.25 -7.30
C ALA A 220 -6.40 -19.50 -7.11
N ARG A 221 -5.83 -19.05 -5.99
CA ARG A 221 -4.42 -19.29 -5.63
C ARG A 221 -4.11 -20.78 -5.51
N LEU A 222 -5.03 -21.55 -4.97
CA LEU A 222 -4.93 -23.00 -4.78
C LEU A 222 -5.35 -23.82 -6.01
N GLY A 223 -5.79 -23.17 -7.09
CA GLY A 223 -6.15 -23.84 -8.34
C GLY A 223 -7.54 -24.45 -8.40
N HIS A 224 -8.38 -24.25 -7.37
CA HIS A 224 -9.78 -24.73 -7.35
C HIS A 224 -10.64 -24.05 -8.41
N ILE A 225 -10.36 -22.78 -8.72
CA ILE A 225 -11.04 -22.03 -9.78
C ILE A 225 -10.03 -21.37 -10.71
N ALA A 226 -10.39 -21.20 -11.99
CA ALA A 226 -9.76 -20.18 -12.82
C ALA A 226 -10.42 -18.82 -12.51
N LEU A 227 -9.59 -17.82 -12.20
CA LEU A 227 -10.05 -16.46 -11.95
C LEU A 227 -9.40 -15.50 -12.96
N GLU A 228 -10.23 -14.92 -13.82
CA GLU A 228 -9.83 -13.89 -14.77
C GLU A 228 -10.43 -12.55 -14.36
N LYS A 229 -9.63 -11.48 -14.49
CA LYS A 229 -10.01 -10.14 -14.04
C LYS A 229 -10.09 -9.22 -15.25
N TYR A 230 -11.31 -8.87 -15.62
CA TYR A 230 -11.58 -7.88 -16.65
C TYR A 230 -11.77 -6.51 -16.04
N GLN A 231 -11.41 -5.49 -16.81
CA GLN A 231 -11.72 -4.10 -16.54
C GLN A 231 -12.78 -3.65 -17.53
N CYS A 232 -13.91 -3.22 -17.01
CA CYS A 232 -14.96 -2.59 -17.78
C CYS A 232 -14.76 -1.08 -17.69
N TYR A 233 -14.30 -0.48 -18.79
CA TYR A 233 -14.01 0.95 -18.85
C TYR A 233 -15.27 1.75 -19.22
N PRO A 234 -15.45 2.96 -18.65
CA PRO A 234 -16.55 3.84 -19.05
C PRO A 234 -16.47 4.24 -20.53
N THR A 235 -17.59 4.68 -21.10
CA THR A 235 -17.64 5.31 -22.44
C THR A 235 -17.43 6.82 -22.38
N ALA A 236 -17.79 7.44 -21.25
CA ALA A 236 -17.60 8.86 -20.99
C ALA A 236 -16.13 9.15 -20.66
N ASP A 237 -15.64 10.28 -21.15
CA ASP A 237 -14.26 10.69 -20.90
C ASP A 237 -14.02 10.95 -19.41
N PRO A 238 -12.84 10.58 -18.89
CA PRO A 238 -12.37 11.01 -17.60
C PRO A 238 -12.33 12.53 -17.48
N ASP A 239 -12.49 13.01 -16.25
CA ASP A 239 -12.25 14.41 -15.89
C ASP A 239 -10.74 14.71 -15.95
N TRP A 240 -10.27 15.13 -17.13
CA TRP A 240 -8.86 15.38 -17.43
C TRP A 240 -8.26 16.49 -16.56
N SER A 241 -8.99 17.60 -16.37
CA SER A 241 -8.54 18.73 -15.54
C SER A 241 -8.33 18.32 -14.09
N ARG A 242 -9.22 17.49 -13.52
CA ARG A 242 -9.02 16.96 -12.17
C ARG A 242 -7.81 16.02 -12.09
N LEU A 243 -7.56 15.22 -13.13
CA LEU A 243 -6.39 14.32 -13.18
C LEU A 243 -5.08 15.11 -13.26
N GLU A 244 -5.04 16.17 -14.07
CA GLU A 244 -3.91 17.09 -14.16
C GLU A 244 -3.63 17.77 -12.82
N LYS A 245 -4.67 18.34 -12.19
CA LYS A 245 -4.56 18.91 -10.84
C LYS A 245 -4.03 17.91 -9.83
N LYS A 246 -4.56 16.69 -9.83
CA LYS A 246 -4.12 15.62 -8.92
C LYS A 246 -2.64 15.28 -9.11
N ARG A 247 -2.12 15.31 -10.35
CA ARG A 247 -0.70 15.11 -10.63
C ARG A 247 0.12 16.29 -10.11
N ALA A 248 -0.30 17.53 -10.36
CA ALA A 248 0.37 18.73 -9.86
C ALA A 248 0.45 18.72 -8.33
N ASP A 249 -0.64 18.38 -7.64
CA ASP A 249 -0.70 18.25 -6.18
C ASP A 249 0.30 17.18 -5.69
N ALA A 250 0.37 16.02 -6.35
CA ALA A 250 1.30 14.95 -5.98
C ALA A 250 2.78 15.35 -6.15
N ILE A 251 3.11 16.10 -7.20
CA ILE A 251 4.46 16.63 -7.45
C ILE A 251 4.83 17.67 -6.37
N ALA A 252 3.91 18.58 -6.07
CA ALA A 252 4.11 19.59 -5.04
C ALA A 252 4.30 18.95 -3.65
N ASP A 253 3.50 17.94 -3.31
CA ASP A 253 3.62 17.19 -2.06
C ASP A 253 4.99 16.51 -1.94
N LEU A 254 5.47 15.85 -3.00
CA LEU A 254 6.78 15.20 -2.97
C LEU A 254 7.90 16.22 -2.84
N ALA A 255 7.80 17.37 -3.50
CA ALA A 255 8.76 18.45 -3.37
C ALA A 255 8.81 19.00 -1.93
N ALA A 256 7.65 19.17 -1.29
CA ALA A 256 7.55 19.58 0.11
C ALA A 256 8.19 18.57 1.07
N VAL A 257 7.92 17.27 0.89
CA VAL A 257 8.56 16.22 1.69
C VAL A 257 10.06 16.19 1.48
N ARG A 258 10.52 16.32 0.23
CA ARG A 258 11.95 16.36 -0.10
C ARG A 258 12.65 17.52 0.58
N SER A 259 12.09 18.72 0.48
CA SER A 259 12.61 19.92 1.14
C SER A 259 12.71 19.72 2.66
N LEU A 260 11.65 19.21 3.28
CA LEU A 260 11.63 18.88 4.70
C LEU A 260 12.76 17.91 5.07
N VAL A 261 12.82 16.74 4.44
CA VAL A 261 13.80 15.70 4.81
C VAL A 261 15.24 16.17 4.65
N GLN A 262 15.51 17.02 3.67
CA GLN A 262 16.83 17.61 3.45
C GLN A 262 17.21 18.65 4.51
N SER A 263 16.23 19.32 5.13
CA SER A 263 16.48 20.29 6.20
C SER A 263 16.54 19.68 7.60
N LEU A 264 16.13 18.42 7.78
CA LEU A 264 16.07 17.79 9.10
C LEU A 264 17.47 17.38 9.62
N PRO A 265 17.74 17.57 10.92
CA PRO A 265 18.95 17.06 11.56
C PRO A 265 18.99 15.54 11.52
N ASP A 266 20.19 14.97 11.53
CA ASP A 266 20.35 13.51 11.63
C ASP A 266 20.02 13.03 13.04
N HIS A 267 19.10 12.08 13.15
CA HIS A 267 18.73 11.46 14.41
C HIS A 267 19.92 10.81 15.12
N LEU A 268 20.93 10.32 14.40
CA LEU A 268 22.08 9.64 15.00
C LEU A 268 23.20 10.59 15.44
N GLN A 269 23.09 11.88 15.10
CA GLN A 269 24.06 12.91 15.46
C GLN A 269 23.49 13.96 16.41
N ALA A 270 22.17 14.02 16.52
CA ALA A 270 21.45 14.88 17.46
C ALA A 270 21.54 14.38 18.91
#